data_AF-A0ABD5QE59-F1
#
_entry.id   AF-A0ABD5QE59-F1
#
_cell.length_a   1.000
_cell.length_b   1.000
_cell.length_c   1.000
_cell.angle_alpha   90.00
_cell.angle_beta   90.00
_cell.angle_gamma   90.00
#
_symmetry.space_group_name_H-M   'P 1'
#
loop_
_entity.id
_entity.type
_entity.pdbx_description
1 polymer ?
#
loop_
_entity_poly.entity_id
_entity_poly.type
_entity_poly.pdbx_seq_one_letter_code
_entity_poly.pdbx_strand_id
1 'polypeptide(L)'
;MVIEPSPEVVAVGLIVVKTLMVVMGGTVTYFAYKAFRRTRSGPLGLLAAGFALVTVGGALGGFAYELLDVSLAFGVLVEGLFVLAGFSLIAYSLTAG
;
A
#
# COMPACT_ATOMS: atom_id res chain seq x y z
N MET A 1 -11.91 -2.90 -33.85
CA MET A 1 -12.08 -4.13 -33.06
C MET A 1 -11.29 -3.92 -31.78
N VAL A 2 -11.96 -3.46 -30.72
CA VAL A 2 -11.33 -3.30 -29.40
C VAL A 2 -11.28 -4.70 -28.80
N ILE A 3 -10.08 -5.22 -28.56
CA ILE A 3 -9.91 -6.51 -27.89
C ILE A 3 -10.17 -6.27 -26.41
N GLU A 4 -11.40 -6.56 -25.98
CA GLU A 4 -11.74 -6.62 -24.55
C GLU A 4 -10.89 -7.74 -23.93
N PRO A 5 -10.01 -7.45 -22.96
CA PRO A 5 -9.20 -8.47 -22.32
C PRO A 5 -10.11 -9.45 -21.58
N SER A 6 -9.81 -10.76 -21.67
CA SER A 6 -10.56 -11.74 -20.90
C SER A 6 -10.40 -11.47 -19.40
N PRO A 7 -11.43 -11.74 -18.57
CA PRO A 7 -11.39 -11.46 -17.12
C PRO A 7 -10.18 -12.09 -16.42
N GLU A 8 -9.73 -13.26 -16.88
CA GLU A 8 -8.56 -13.97 -16.37
C GLU A 8 -7.26 -13.19 -16.60
N VAL A 9 -7.09 -12.57 -17.77
CA VAL A 9 -5.90 -11.75 -18.08
C VAL A 9 -5.84 -10.51 -17.19
N VAL A 10 -7.01 -9.89 -16.95
CA VAL A 10 -7.11 -8.74 -16.03
C VAL A 10 -6.78 -9.17 -14.59
N ALA A 11 -7.29 -10.30 -14.14
CA ALA A 11 -7.01 -10.84 -12.80
C ALA A 11 -5.52 -11.13 -12.60
N VAL A 12 -4.88 -11.83 -13.54
CA VAL A 12 -3.44 -12.10 -13.49
C VAL A 12 -2.63 -10.80 -13.50
N GLY A 13 -3.01 -9.83 -14.34
CA GLY A 13 -2.39 -8.51 -14.38
C GLY A 13 -2.46 -7.79 -13.03
N LEU A 14 -3.62 -7.82 -12.37
CA LEU A 14 -3.82 -7.23 -11.05
C LEU A 14 -2.95 -7.90 -9.98
N ILE A 15 -2.87 -9.23 -9.97
CA ILE A 15 -2.04 -9.98 -9.01
C ILE A 15 -0.57 -9.61 -9.17
N VAL A 16 -0.07 -9.57 -10.41
CA VAL A 16 1.33 -9.21 -10.69
C VAL A 16 1.62 -7.78 -10.23
N VAL A 17 0.78 -6.82 -10.61
CA VAL A 17 0.97 -5.41 -10.25
C VAL A 17 0.89 -5.21 -8.74
N LYS A 18 -0.09 -5.80 -8.06
CA LYS A 18 -0.22 -5.72 -6.59
C LYS A 18 0.99 -6.33 -5.88
N THR A 19 1.48 -7.47 -6.35
CA THR A 19 2.69 -8.09 -5.78
C THR A 19 3.90 -7.17 -5.89
N LEU A 20 4.10 -6.54 -7.06
CA LEU A 20 5.17 -5.56 -7.26
C LEU A 20 5.02 -4.34 -6.36
N MET A 21 3.79 -3.83 -6.19
CA MET A 21 3.50 -2.73 -5.27
C MET A 21 3.84 -3.10 -3.83
N VAL A 22 3.50 -4.31 -3.37
CA VAL A 22 3.81 -4.79 -2.02
C VAL A 22 5.32 -4.91 -1.80
N VAL A 23 6.04 -5.48 -2.77
CA VAL A 23 7.51 -5.58 -2.72
C VAL A 23 8.15 -4.19 -2.64
N MET A 24 7.69 -3.25 -3.47
CA MET A 24 8.22 -1.89 -3.51
C MET A 24 7.87 -1.12 -2.22
N GLY A 25 6.62 -1.19 -1.78
CA GLY A 25 6.15 -0.56 -0.54
C GLY A 25 6.89 -1.09 0.69
N GLY A 26 7.12 -2.40 0.75
CA GLY A 26 7.92 -3.04 1.81
C GLY A 26 9.38 -2.58 1.78
N THR A 27 9.96 -2.44 0.59
CA THR A 27 11.34 -1.94 0.41
C THR A 27 11.47 -0.49 0.89
N VAL A 28 10.53 0.38 0.50
CA VAL A 28 10.51 1.79 0.93
C VAL A 28 10.30 1.88 2.45
N THR A 29 9.36 1.11 3.00
CA THR A 29 9.12 1.00 4.45
C THR A 29 10.39 0.59 5.19
N TYR A 30 11.10 -0.41 4.68
CA TYR A 30 12.36 -0.88 5.27
C TYR A 30 13.44 0.21 5.26
N PHE A 31 13.64 0.91 4.13
CA PHE A 31 14.61 1.99 4.06
C PHE A 31 14.25 3.16 4.97
N ALA A 32 12.98 3.54 5.04
CA ALA A 32 12.49 4.59 5.95
C ALA A 32 12.73 4.20 7.42
N TYR A 33 12.40 2.97 7.79
CA TYR A 33 12.64 2.45 9.15
C TYR A 33 14.14 2.36 9.49
N LYS A 34 14.95 1.91 8.53
CA LYS A 34 16.41 1.85 8.69
C LYS A 34 17.02 3.24 8.87
N ALA A 35 16.54 4.24 8.15
CA ALA A 35 16.95 5.64 8.30
C ALA A 35 16.51 6.18 9.67
N PHE A 36 15.26 5.92 10.09
CA PHE A 36 14.76 6.30 11.41
C PHE A 36 15.65 5.77 12.55
N ARG A 37 16.08 4.50 12.48
CA ARG A 37 16.98 3.93 13.50
C ARG A 37 18.33 4.64 13.58
N ARG A 38 18.85 5.19 12.48
CA ARG A 38 20.17 5.87 12.46
C ARG A 38 20.08 7.31 12.94
N THR A 39 19.00 8.01 12.63
CA THR A 39 18.86 9.45 12.92
C THR A 39 18.09 9.74 14.21
N ARG A 40 17.27 8.80 14.70
CA ARG A 40 16.31 8.97 15.83
C ARG A 40 15.40 10.21 15.70
N SER A 41 15.23 10.75 14.50
CA SER A 41 14.35 11.89 14.25
C SER A 41 12.89 11.40 14.20
N GLY A 42 12.03 11.95 15.07
CA GLY A 42 10.59 11.65 15.12
C GLY A 42 9.88 11.71 13.75
N PRO A 43 10.17 12.71 12.89
CA PRO A 43 9.61 12.79 11.53
C PRO A 43 9.89 11.54 10.68
N LEU A 44 11.13 11.05 10.64
CA LEU A 44 11.47 9.85 9.86
C LEU A 44 10.73 8.60 10.34
N GLY A 45 10.35 8.53 11.62
CA GLY A 45 9.56 7.45 12.18
C GLY A 45 8.12 7.47 11.68
N LEU A 46 7.50 8.65 11.62
CA LEU A 46 6.16 8.87 11.07
C LEU A 46 6.11 8.56 9.57
N LEU A 47 7.16 8.92 8.83
CA LEU A 47 7.31 8.55 7.42
C LEU A 47 7.33 7.02 7.22
N ALA A 48 8.12 6.31 8.02
CA ALA A 48 8.19 4.85 7.97
C ALA A 48 6.86 4.19 8.32
N ALA A 49 6.16 4.70 9.34
CA ALA A 49 4.84 4.22 9.72
C ALA A 49 3.78 4.47 8.63
N GLY A 50 3.81 5.65 7.99
CA GLY A 50 2.92 5.97 6.88
C GLY A 50 3.11 5.02 5.69
N PHE A 51 4.36 4.79 5.26
CA PHE A 51 4.65 3.83 4.18
C PHE A 51 4.29 2.38 4.53
N ALA A 52 4.52 1.96 5.78
CA ALA A 52 4.09 0.65 6.26
C ALA A 52 2.57 0.50 6.15
N LEU A 53 1.82 1.52 6.57
CA LEU A 53 0.36 1.51 6.56
C LEU A 53 -0.21 1.46 5.14
N VAL A 54 0.34 2.23 4.20
CA VAL A 54 -0.03 2.17 2.77
C VAL A 54 0.24 0.77 2.20
N THR A 55 1.40 0.20 2.50
CA THR A 55 1.82 -1.11 1.97
C THR A 55 0.92 -2.23 2.49
N VAL A 56 0.65 -2.23 3.80
CA VAL A 56 -0.23 -3.23 4.44
C VAL A 56 -1.67 -3.07 3.93
N GLY A 57 -2.15 -1.84 3.79
CA GLY A 57 -3.47 -1.57 3.20
C GLY A 57 -3.63 -2.05 1.77
N GLY A 58 -2.65 -1.76 0.91
CA GLY A 58 -2.63 -2.22 -0.48
C GLY A 58 -2.58 -3.74 -0.61
N ALA A 59 -1.80 -4.40 0.26
CA ALA A 59 -1.77 -5.86 0.36
C ALA A 59 -3.13 -6.41 0.80
N LEU A 60 -3.70 -5.88 1.89
CA LEU A 60 -4.99 -6.33 2.44
C LEU A 60 -6.15 -6.10 1.47
N GLY A 61 -6.17 -4.99 0.74
CA GLY A 61 -7.16 -4.76 -0.33
C GLY A 61 -7.08 -5.78 -1.46
N GLY A 62 -5.87 -6.30 -1.74
CA GLY A 62 -5.66 -7.40 -2.67
C GLY A 62 -6.10 -8.75 -2.12
N PHE A 63 -5.70 -9.08 -0.89
CA PHE A 63 -6.04 -10.34 -0.22
C PHE A 63 -7.53 -10.46 0.12
N ALA A 64 -8.23 -9.36 0.40
CA ALA A 64 -9.66 -9.36 0.67
C ALA A 64 -10.49 -9.85 -0.54
N TYR A 65 -10.00 -9.60 -1.77
CA TYR A 65 -10.63 -10.09 -3.00
C TYR A 65 -10.40 -11.59 -3.22
N GLU A 66 -9.22 -12.09 -2.86
CA GLU A 66 -8.82 -13.47 -3.17
C GLU A 66 -9.20 -14.49 -2.08
N LEU A 67 -9.39 -14.05 -0.83
CA LEU A 67 -9.53 -14.95 0.34
C LEU A 67 -10.91 -14.94 1.01
N LEU A 68 -11.78 -13.95 0.74
CA LEU A 68 -13.01 -13.74 1.53
C LEU A 68 -14.33 -13.63 0.73
N ASP A 69 -14.30 -13.73 -0.60
CA ASP A 69 -15.50 -13.61 -1.48
C ASP A 69 -16.29 -12.30 -1.25
N VAL A 70 -15.60 -11.25 -0.76
CA VAL A 70 -16.19 -9.95 -0.48
C VAL A 70 -16.15 -9.12 -1.75
N SER A 71 -17.24 -8.40 -2.04
CA SER A 71 -17.36 -7.51 -3.19
C SER A 71 -16.10 -6.65 -3.39
N LEU A 72 -15.58 -6.62 -4.63
CA LEU A 72 -14.44 -5.80 -5.05
C LEU A 72 -14.55 -4.34 -4.56
N ALA A 73 -15.78 -3.79 -4.53
CA ALA A 73 -16.06 -2.45 -4.04
C ALA A 73 -15.63 -2.25 -2.57
N PHE A 74 -15.87 -3.22 -1.71
CA PHE A 74 -15.50 -3.13 -0.29
C PHE A 74 -13.98 -3.26 -0.10
N GLY A 75 -13.32 -4.16 -0.84
CA GLY A 75 -11.86 -4.29 -0.83
C GLY A 75 -11.16 -2.98 -1.24
N VAL A 76 -11.67 -2.33 -2.28
CA VAL A 76 -11.18 -1.02 -2.76
C VAL A 76 -11.43 0.09 -1.74
N LEU A 77 -12.59 0.09 -1.05
CA LEU A 77 -12.88 1.06 0.00
C LEU A 77 -11.89 0.95 1.17
N VAL A 78 -11.63 -0.27 1.64
CA VAL A 78 -10.68 -0.52 2.73
C VAL A 78 -9.27 -0.12 2.30
N GLU A 79 -8.84 -0.53 1.10
CA GLU A 79 -7.56 -0.13 0.52
C GLU A 79 -7.40 1.41 0.50
N GLY A 80 -8.43 2.11 0.01
CA GLY A 80 -8.46 3.57 -0.03
C GLY A 80 -8.32 4.21 1.34
N LEU A 81 -8.96 3.68 2.38
CA LEU A 81 -8.83 4.19 3.76
C LEU A 81 -7.40 4.04 4.29
N PHE A 82 -6.76 2.90 4.06
CA PHE A 82 -5.37 2.69 4.46
C PHE A 82 -4.41 3.60 3.69
N VAL A 83 -4.61 3.75 2.37
CA VAL A 83 -3.82 4.67 1.54
C VAL A 83 -3.96 6.11 2.02
N LEU A 84 -5.19 6.55 2.28
CA LEU A 84 -5.47 7.89 2.80
C LEU A 84 -4.81 8.12 4.17
N ALA A 85 -4.93 7.17 5.09
CA ALA A 85 -4.31 7.24 6.41
C ALA A 85 -2.78 7.29 6.32
N GLY A 86 -2.20 6.46 5.45
CA GLY A 86 -0.75 6.41 5.23
C GLY A 86 -0.21 7.70 4.60
N PHE A 87 -0.90 8.28 3.62
CA PHE A 87 -0.56 9.60 3.08
C PHE A 87 -0.72 10.72 4.11
N SER A 88 -1.74 10.64 4.99
CA SER A 88 -1.92 11.62 6.06
C SER A 88 -0.76 11.58 7.06
N LEU A 89 -0.27 10.38 7.39
CA LEU A 89 0.92 10.17 8.22
C LEU A 89 2.19 10.72 7.57
N ILE A 90 2.38 10.47 6.26
CA ILE A 90 3.50 11.01 5.48
C ILE A 90 3.44 12.55 5.45
N ALA A 91 2.26 13.14 5.23
CA ALA A 91 2.09 14.59 5.25
C ALA A 91 2.37 15.20 6.63
N TYR A 92 1.89 14.57 7.70
CA TYR A 92 2.15 15.01 9.07
C TYR A 92 3.64 14.90 9.43
N SER A 93 4.34 13.88 8.92
CA SER A 93 5.79 13.77 9.07
C SER A 93 6.53 14.98 8.49
N LEU A 94 6.02 15.60 7.41
CA LEU A 94 6.68 16.74 6.77
C LEU A 94 6.44 18.06 7.51
N THR A 95 5.34 18.15 8.26
CA THR A 95 5.02 19.36 9.05
C THR A 95 5.52 19.30 10.49
N ALA A 96 5.71 18.10 11.04
CA ALA A 96 6.18 17.89 12.40
C ALA A 96 7.72 17.86 12.54
N GLY A 97 8.47 18.01 11.44
CA GLY A 97 9.93 18.06 11.40
C GLY A 97 10.46 19.42 10.99
#